data_AF-A0A0K2TVM6-F1
#
_entry.id   AF-A0A0K2TVM6-F1
#
_cell.length_a   1.000
_cell.length_b   1.000
_cell.length_c   1.000
_cell.angle_alpha   90.00
_cell.angle_beta   90.00
_cell.angle_gamma   90.00
#
_symmetry.space_group_name_H-M   'P 1'
#
loop_
_entity.id
_entity.type
_entity.pdbx_description
1 polymer ?
#
loop_
_entity_poly.entity_id
_entity_poly.type
_entity_poly.pdbx_seq_one_letter_code
_entity_poly.pdbx_strand_id
1 'polypeptide(L)'
;MVIADNSTTLRSRLVEDNAYISNVLSLIHIPKHKLAESDDEEVGDVPYEIKKNLNNQVNRVTDINELRQRLKDKLESLKSGAPDTRKAKLSKKEKKKKALEERKAKAKLARMKELSAQKDATSSDPSSEPPSKKLKKSSKPVYNSDGKVVFSKFDFSELNGNKIQNGPTKKTLDPKAALKKIQSQKEKLQSLKEKGKGERVKEIEEENVWKAAINKLEGVKVKDDEALLKKTVKKIDAKKKSTVRKWDKRVDDEEKRKDAHQKKRTENIQKRKKEKKDKKIKKAVKRGRAVPGFT
;
A
#
# COMPACT_ATOMS: atom_id res chain seq x y z
N MET A 1 42.78 -52.43 20.94
CA MET A 1 42.23 -51.76 22.14
C MET A 1 42.16 -50.24 22.02
N VAL A 2 43.21 -49.55 21.53
CA VAL A 2 43.31 -48.07 21.51
C VAL A 2 42.18 -47.30 20.79
N ILE A 3 41.56 -47.86 19.73
CA ILE A 3 40.53 -47.15 18.96
C ILE A 3 39.18 -47.09 19.70
N ALA A 4 38.86 -48.10 20.50
CA ALA A 4 37.62 -48.14 21.27
C ALA A 4 37.63 -47.08 22.39
N ASP A 5 38.77 -46.92 23.05
CA ASP A 5 38.97 -45.95 24.14
C ASP A 5 38.84 -44.51 23.65
N ASN A 6 39.32 -44.21 22.43
CA ASN A 6 39.12 -42.92 21.78
C ASN A 6 37.66 -42.61 21.46
N SER A 7 36.87 -43.63 21.08
CA SER A 7 35.44 -43.45 20.81
C SER A 7 34.64 -43.20 22.09
N THR A 8 35.00 -43.86 23.18
CA THR A 8 34.36 -43.73 24.49
C THR A 8 34.67 -42.38 25.13
N THR A 9 35.94 -41.94 25.05
CA THR A 9 36.36 -40.62 25.53
C THR A 9 35.71 -39.48 24.74
N LEU A 10 35.59 -39.62 23.42
CA LEU A 10 34.88 -38.65 22.58
C LEU A 10 33.38 -38.57 22.93
N ARG A 11 32.73 -39.72 23.17
CA ARG A 11 31.35 -39.75 23.67
C ARG A 11 31.20 -39.06 25.02
N SER A 12 32.12 -39.28 25.96
CA SER A 12 32.11 -38.60 27.26
C SER A 12 32.16 -37.08 27.11
N ARG A 13 33.10 -36.58 26.28
CA ARG A 13 33.23 -35.14 26.00
C ARG A 13 31.97 -34.56 25.36
N LEU A 14 31.36 -35.26 24.40
CA LEU A 14 30.11 -34.83 23.79
C LEU A 14 28.95 -34.75 24.79
N VAL A 15 28.92 -35.64 25.78
CA VAL A 15 27.91 -35.60 26.86
C VAL A 15 28.16 -34.40 27.77
N GLU A 16 29.42 -34.14 28.14
CA GLU A 16 29.82 -32.97 28.94
C GLU A 16 29.49 -31.65 28.21
N ASP A 17 29.83 -31.55 26.93
CA ASP A 17 29.54 -30.38 26.09
C ASP A 17 28.04 -30.15 25.96
N ASN A 18 27.25 -31.21 25.74
CA ASN A 18 25.79 -31.10 25.69
C ASN A 18 25.20 -30.65 27.04
N ALA A 19 25.72 -31.14 28.16
CA ALA A 19 25.31 -30.70 29.49
C ALA A 19 25.63 -29.22 29.72
N TYR A 20 26.83 -28.78 29.32
CA TYR A 20 27.24 -27.38 29.37
C TYR A 20 26.33 -26.48 28.51
N ILE A 21 26.10 -26.86 27.25
CA ILE A 21 25.22 -26.11 26.33
C ILE A 21 23.80 -26.05 26.87
N SER A 22 23.26 -27.15 27.40
CA SER A 22 21.93 -27.18 28.01
C SER A 22 21.84 -26.23 29.20
N ASN A 23 22.86 -26.18 30.05
CA ASN A 23 22.92 -25.26 31.18
C ASN A 23 22.94 -23.80 30.70
N VAL A 24 23.80 -23.47 29.72
CA VAL A 24 23.87 -22.12 29.13
C VAL A 24 22.55 -21.71 28.48
N LEU A 25 21.92 -22.61 27.72
CA LEU A 25 20.62 -22.37 27.08
C LEU A 25 19.48 -22.21 28.10
N SER A 26 19.58 -22.85 29.26
CA SER A 26 18.60 -22.67 30.35
C SER A 26 18.69 -21.29 31.01
N LEU A 27 19.90 -20.71 31.06
CA LEU A 27 20.14 -19.35 31.56
C LEU A 27 19.64 -18.29 30.57
N ILE A 28 19.59 -18.63 29.28
CA ILE A 28 19.04 -17.76 28.23
C ILE A 28 17.53 -17.95 28.18
N HIS A 29 16.78 -16.93 28.60
CA HIS A 29 15.32 -16.93 28.47
C HIS A 29 14.92 -16.75 26.99
N ILE A 30 14.81 -17.85 26.25
CA ILE A 30 14.29 -17.87 24.88
C ILE A 30 12.75 -17.75 24.98
N PRO A 31 12.13 -16.68 24.47
CA PRO A 31 10.68 -16.56 24.49
C PRO A 31 10.06 -17.75 23.75
N LYS A 32 9.36 -18.62 24.48
CA LYS A 32 8.58 -19.70 23.87
C LYS A 32 7.49 -19.03 23.04
N HIS A 33 7.66 -19.02 21.72
CA HIS A 33 6.59 -18.61 20.83
C HIS A 33 5.45 -19.60 21.05
N LYS A 34 4.37 -19.15 21.69
CA LYS A 34 3.17 -19.97 21.90
C LYS A 34 2.72 -20.48 20.53
N LEU A 35 2.71 -21.80 20.35
CA LEU A 35 1.87 -22.46 19.35
C LEU A 35 0.44 -22.39 19.90
N ALA A 36 -0.15 -21.20 19.83
CA ALA A 36 -1.51 -20.98 20.29
C ALA A 36 -2.47 -21.35 19.15
N GLU A 37 -3.15 -22.48 19.33
CA GLU A 37 -4.59 -22.52 19.09
C GLU A 37 -5.28 -21.36 19.84
N SER A 38 -6.26 -20.77 19.15
CA SER A 38 -7.24 -19.76 19.57
C SER A 38 -6.77 -18.39 20.10
N ASP A 39 -7.33 -17.39 19.42
CA ASP A 39 -7.78 -16.06 19.84
C ASP A 39 -6.76 -14.95 20.14
N ASP A 40 -6.79 -14.00 19.19
CA ASP A 40 -6.65 -12.56 19.31
C ASP A 40 -5.63 -12.03 20.33
N GLU A 41 -4.42 -11.71 19.86
CA GLU A 41 -3.61 -10.56 20.31
C GLU A 41 -2.55 -10.21 19.26
N GLU A 42 -2.43 -8.92 18.96
CA GLU A 42 -1.67 -8.31 17.88
C GLU A 42 -0.19 -8.16 18.27
N VAL A 43 0.72 -9.05 17.81
CA VAL A 43 2.18 -8.78 17.92
C VAL A 43 2.98 -9.32 16.74
N GLY A 44 3.61 -8.39 16.00
CA GLY A 44 4.87 -8.59 15.29
C GLY A 44 4.79 -9.25 13.91
N ASP A 45 4.94 -8.43 12.85
CA ASP A 45 5.27 -8.93 11.51
C ASP A 45 6.65 -9.63 11.54
N VAL A 46 6.64 -10.94 11.78
CA VAL A 46 7.82 -11.79 11.58
C VAL A 46 8.19 -11.72 10.09
N PRO A 47 9.45 -11.43 9.74
CA PRO A 47 9.91 -11.36 8.36
C PRO A 47 9.42 -12.57 7.54
N TYR A 48 8.78 -12.29 6.39
CA TYR A 48 8.16 -13.29 5.51
C TYR A 48 9.10 -14.45 5.13
N GLU A 49 10.41 -14.19 5.10
CA GLU A 49 11.46 -15.16 4.81
C GLU A 49 11.60 -16.24 5.89
N ILE A 50 11.41 -15.90 7.16
CA ILE A 50 11.49 -16.85 8.28
C ILE A 50 10.27 -17.79 8.28
N LYS A 51 9.07 -17.24 8.03
CA LYS A 51 7.84 -18.05 7.85
C LYS A 51 7.97 -19.03 6.68
N LYS A 52 8.61 -18.62 5.58
CA LYS A 52 8.82 -19.46 4.40
C LYS A 52 9.82 -20.59 4.66
N ASN A 53 10.87 -20.32 5.43
CA ASN A 53 11.90 -21.31 5.77
C ASN A 53 11.40 -22.37 6.76
N LEU A 54 10.62 -21.98 7.78
CA LEU A 54 9.98 -22.91 8.72
C LEU A 54 9.00 -23.86 8.01
N ASN A 55 8.17 -23.32 7.11
CA ASN A 55 7.21 -24.12 6.36
C ASN A 55 7.90 -25.09 5.37
N ASN A 56 9.13 -24.79 4.95
CA ASN A 56 9.95 -25.67 4.10
C ASN A 56 10.56 -26.84 4.88
N GLN A 57 10.84 -26.67 6.18
CA GLN A 57 11.32 -27.77 7.04
C GLN A 57 10.20 -28.76 7.37
N VAL A 58 8.97 -28.28 7.60
CA VAL A 58 7.78 -29.13 7.86
C VAL A 58 7.35 -29.94 6.63
N ASN A 59 7.71 -29.47 5.41
CA ASN A 59 7.39 -30.16 4.16
C ASN A 59 8.54 -31.00 3.59
N ARG A 60 9.58 -31.27 4.39
CA ARG A 60 10.75 -32.02 3.93
C ARG A 60 10.44 -33.52 3.94
N VAL A 61 10.30 -34.08 2.75
CA VAL A 61 10.02 -35.50 2.53
C VAL A 61 11.18 -36.35 3.06
N THR A 62 10.88 -37.40 3.81
CA THR A 62 11.87 -38.30 4.43
C THR A 62 12.21 -39.51 3.54
N ASP A 63 11.30 -39.92 2.65
CA ASP A 63 11.48 -41.09 1.77
C ASP A 63 11.51 -40.72 0.27
N ILE A 64 12.38 -41.37 -0.50
CA ILE A 64 12.61 -41.08 -1.92
C ILE A 64 11.36 -41.38 -2.77
N ASN A 65 10.56 -42.37 -2.36
CA ASN A 65 9.35 -42.77 -3.08
C ASN A 65 8.24 -41.72 -2.96
N GLU A 66 8.05 -41.15 -1.77
CA GLU A 66 7.12 -40.05 -1.53
C GLU A 66 7.51 -38.82 -2.36
N LEU A 67 8.81 -38.52 -2.48
CA LEU A 67 9.29 -37.41 -3.30
C LEU A 67 8.97 -37.62 -4.78
N ARG A 68 9.12 -38.86 -5.27
CA ARG A 68 8.77 -39.24 -6.64
C ARG A 68 7.27 -39.15 -6.90
N GLN A 69 6.43 -39.54 -5.95
CA GLN A 69 4.97 -39.40 -6.05
C GLN A 69 4.56 -37.93 -6.06
N ARG A 70 5.06 -37.13 -5.12
CA ARG A 70 4.76 -35.70 -5.03
C ARG A 70 5.20 -34.93 -6.27
N LEU A 71 6.31 -35.33 -6.89
CA LEU A 71 6.78 -34.78 -8.16
C LEU A 71 5.83 -35.16 -9.31
N LYS A 72 5.37 -36.42 -9.38
CA LYS A 72 4.38 -36.86 -10.37
C LYS A 72 3.08 -36.09 -10.24
N ASP A 73 2.53 -35.97 -9.03
CA ASP A 73 1.30 -35.20 -8.78
C ASP A 73 1.47 -33.73 -9.13
N LYS A 74 2.65 -33.16 -8.85
CA LYS A 74 2.95 -31.78 -9.21
C LYS A 74 3.04 -31.59 -10.71
N LEU A 75 3.69 -32.50 -11.43
CA LEU A 75 3.75 -32.50 -12.88
C LEU A 75 2.36 -32.68 -13.49
N GLU A 76 1.54 -33.56 -12.93
CA GLU A 76 0.16 -33.78 -13.38
C GLU A 76 -0.70 -32.52 -13.16
N SER A 77 -0.58 -31.86 -12.00
CA SER A 77 -1.26 -30.57 -11.74
C SER A 77 -0.85 -29.43 -12.68
N LEU A 78 0.38 -29.48 -13.19
CA LEU A 78 0.91 -28.51 -14.16
C LEU A 78 0.52 -28.88 -15.60
N LYS A 79 0.44 -30.18 -15.91
CA LYS A 79 0.05 -30.72 -17.21
C LYS A 79 -1.47 -30.65 -17.41
N SER A 80 -2.26 -30.77 -16.34
CA SER A 80 -3.69 -30.49 -16.28
C SER A 80 -4.00 -28.98 -16.18
N GLY A 81 -3.11 -28.13 -16.70
CA GLY A 81 -3.16 -26.68 -16.58
C GLY A 81 -4.55 -26.10 -16.87
N ALA A 82 -5.20 -25.65 -15.79
CA ALA A 82 -6.26 -24.64 -15.70
C ALA A 82 -7.59 -24.89 -16.46
N PRO A 83 -8.71 -25.17 -15.75
CA PRO A 83 -10.01 -24.76 -16.26
C PRO A 83 -10.04 -23.22 -16.28
N ASP A 84 -9.85 -22.68 -17.48
CA ASP A 84 -10.20 -21.35 -17.95
C ASP A 84 -10.33 -20.27 -16.85
N THR A 85 -9.19 -19.84 -16.29
CA THR A 85 -9.15 -18.77 -15.28
C THR A 85 -9.71 -17.43 -15.80
N ARG A 86 -9.94 -17.28 -17.11
CA ARG A 86 -10.63 -16.12 -17.68
C ARG A 86 -12.13 -16.20 -17.44
N LYS A 87 -12.78 -17.36 -17.66
CA LYS A 87 -14.22 -17.55 -17.37
C LYS A 87 -14.54 -17.42 -15.88
N ALA A 88 -13.70 -17.96 -15.00
CA ALA A 88 -13.88 -17.81 -13.55
C ALA A 88 -13.68 -16.35 -13.08
N LYS A 89 -12.73 -15.61 -13.66
CA LYS A 89 -12.52 -14.18 -13.37
C LYS A 89 -13.64 -13.29 -13.92
N LEU A 90 -14.20 -13.61 -15.08
CA LEU A 90 -15.35 -12.91 -15.66
C LEU A 90 -16.61 -13.11 -14.79
N SER A 91 -16.91 -14.35 -14.41
CA SER A 91 -18.04 -14.68 -13.50
C SER A 91 -17.94 -13.96 -12.15
N LYS A 92 -16.74 -13.90 -11.55
CA LYS A 92 -16.54 -13.19 -10.26
C LYS A 92 -16.70 -11.68 -10.39
N LYS A 93 -16.38 -11.10 -11.55
CA LYS A 93 -16.55 -9.67 -11.84
C LYS A 93 -18.02 -9.31 -12.07
N GLU A 94 -18.76 -10.16 -12.77
CA GLU A 94 -20.21 -10.02 -12.98
C GLU A 94 -21.00 -10.13 -11.68
N LYS A 95 -20.68 -11.13 -10.84
CA LYS A 95 -21.30 -11.27 -9.50
C LYS A 95 -21.08 -10.03 -8.62
N LYS A 96 -19.86 -9.45 -8.64
CA LYS A 96 -19.57 -8.20 -7.92
C LYS A 96 -20.33 -6.99 -8.46
N LYS A 97 -20.51 -6.90 -9.79
CA LYS A 97 -21.26 -5.81 -10.43
C LYS A 97 -22.75 -5.89 -10.05
N LYS A 98 -23.34 -7.09 -10.12
CA LYS A 98 -24.74 -7.34 -9.75
C LYS A 98 -25.01 -7.02 -8.27
N ALA A 99 -24.12 -7.44 -7.36
CA ALA A 99 -24.23 -7.12 -5.94
C ALA A 99 -24.14 -5.61 -5.64
N LEU A 100 -23.31 -4.87 -6.39
CA LEU A 100 -23.20 -3.41 -6.25
C LEU A 100 -24.47 -2.70 -6.75
N GLU A 101 -25.04 -3.15 -7.86
CA GLU A 101 -26.31 -2.61 -8.39
C GLU A 101 -27.47 -2.89 -7.43
N GLU A 102 -27.55 -4.09 -6.87
CA GLU A 102 -28.56 -4.44 -5.87
C GLU A 102 -28.43 -3.60 -4.60
N ARG A 103 -27.19 -3.37 -4.11
CA ARG A 103 -26.96 -2.49 -2.96
C ARG A 103 -27.38 -1.04 -3.24
N LYS A 104 -27.10 -0.55 -4.46
CA LYS A 104 -27.52 0.80 -4.88
C LYS A 104 -29.04 0.90 -5.01
N ALA A 105 -29.71 -0.13 -5.52
CA ALA A 105 -31.16 -0.17 -5.62
C ALA A 105 -31.81 -0.18 -4.23
N LYS A 106 -31.32 -1.03 -3.31
CA LYS A 106 -31.78 -1.06 -1.91
C LYS A 106 -31.58 0.29 -1.20
N ALA A 107 -30.44 0.94 -1.39
CA ALA A 107 -30.18 2.26 -0.81
C ALA A 107 -31.12 3.35 -1.37
N LYS A 108 -31.43 3.31 -2.67
CA LYS A 108 -32.42 4.24 -3.27
C LYS A 108 -33.82 4.00 -2.72
N LEU A 109 -34.22 2.74 -2.56
CA LEU A 109 -35.54 2.36 -2.07
C LEU A 109 -35.70 2.74 -0.58
N ALA A 110 -34.65 2.54 0.24
CA ALA A 110 -34.60 3.01 1.62
C ALA A 110 -34.73 4.54 1.70
N ARG A 111 -33.99 5.28 0.86
CA ARG A 111 -34.07 6.75 0.81
C ARG A 111 -35.45 7.24 0.37
N MET A 112 -36.12 6.54 -0.56
CA MET A 112 -37.49 6.89 -0.96
C MET A 112 -38.50 6.62 0.16
N LYS A 113 -38.35 5.52 0.91
CA LYS A 113 -39.17 5.21 2.08
C LYS A 113 -38.98 6.22 3.21
N GLU A 114 -37.75 6.68 3.43
CA GLU A 114 -37.46 7.71 4.42
C GLU A 114 -38.06 9.07 4.03
N LEU A 115 -38.02 9.41 2.73
CA LEU A 115 -38.64 10.62 2.19
C LEU A 115 -40.18 10.56 2.16
N SER A 116 -40.79 9.37 2.06
CA SER A 116 -42.25 9.23 2.18
C SER A 116 -42.69 9.24 3.65
N ALA A 117 -41.95 8.58 4.55
CA ALA A 117 -42.22 8.61 5.99
C ALA A 117 -42.11 10.02 6.59
N GLN A 118 -41.22 10.87 6.07
CA GLN A 118 -41.16 12.28 6.47
C GLN A 118 -42.35 13.12 5.95
N LYS A 119 -43.05 12.69 4.89
CA LYS A 119 -44.26 13.35 4.38
C LYS A 119 -45.52 12.94 5.14
N ASP A 120 -45.58 11.71 5.63
CA ASP A 120 -46.74 11.22 6.40
C ASP A 120 -46.71 11.71 7.87
N ALA A 121 -45.55 12.15 8.37
CA ALA A 121 -45.42 12.73 9.72
C ALA A 121 -45.68 14.26 9.80
N THR A 122 -46.06 14.92 8.69
CA THR A 122 -46.32 16.38 8.64
C THR A 122 -47.79 16.75 8.46
N SER A 123 -48.73 15.82 8.61
CA SER A 123 -50.18 16.08 8.54
C SER A 123 -50.86 15.99 9.91
N SER A 124 -50.45 16.83 10.85
CA SER A 124 -51.26 17.14 12.04
C SER A 124 -50.72 18.39 12.74
N ASP A 125 -51.07 19.58 12.24
CA ASP A 125 -51.42 20.78 13.03
C ASP A 125 -51.65 21.98 12.06
N PRO A 126 -52.83 22.62 12.01
CA PRO A 126 -53.08 23.76 11.13
C PRO A 126 -52.98 25.08 11.91
N SER A 127 -51.80 25.72 11.90
CA SER A 127 -51.73 27.15 12.20
C SER A 127 -50.47 27.80 11.63
N SER A 128 -50.68 28.94 10.94
CA SER A 128 -49.70 29.94 10.48
C SER A 128 -49.04 29.77 9.09
N GLU A 129 -49.62 30.52 8.13
CA GLU A 129 -49.01 31.27 7.01
C GLU A 129 -48.24 30.57 5.86
N PRO A 130 -48.29 31.13 4.63
CA PRO A 130 -48.22 30.36 3.39
C PRO A 130 -46.80 29.87 3.03
N PRO A 131 -46.67 28.66 2.44
CA PRO A 131 -45.37 28.12 2.07
C PRO A 131 -44.85 28.82 0.82
N SER A 132 -43.72 29.53 0.98
CA SER A 132 -42.88 29.95 -0.13
C SER A 132 -42.54 28.74 -1.00
N LYS A 133 -43.06 28.75 -2.24
CA LYS A 133 -42.66 27.83 -3.31
C LYS A 133 -41.14 27.81 -3.36
N LYS A 134 -40.53 26.65 -3.03
CA LYS A 134 -39.12 26.39 -3.28
C LYS A 134 -38.90 26.40 -4.79
N LEU A 135 -38.67 27.60 -5.31
CA LEU A 135 -38.11 27.84 -6.64
C LEU A 135 -36.85 26.99 -6.74
N LYS A 136 -36.84 26.14 -7.77
CA LYS A 136 -35.64 25.43 -8.20
C LYS A 136 -34.54 26.48 -8.30
N LYS A 137 -33.53 26.41 -7.43
CA LYS A 137 -32.35 27.28 -7.50
C LYS A 137 -31.75 27.09 -8.88
N SER A 138 -32.00 28.02 -9.81
CA SER A 138 -31.21 28.12 -11.03
C SER A 138 -29.76 28.30 -10.57
N SER A 139 -28.90 27.39 -11.00
CA SER A 139 -27.47 27.46 -10.70
C SER A 139 -26.94 28.79 -11.24
N LYS A 140 -26.33 29.59 -10.37
CA LYS A 140 -25.60 30.80 -10.78
C LYS A 140 -24.56 30.40 -11.84
N PRO A 141 -24.34 31.19 -12.91
CA PRO A 141 -23.32 30.90 -13.90
C PRO A 141 -21.94 30.85 -13.23
N VAL A 142 -21.23 29.73 -13.40
CA VAL A 142 -19.86 29.54 -12.90
C VAL A 142 -18.91 30.25 -13.86
N TYR A 143 -18.05 31.11 -13.32
CA TYR A 143 -17.08 31.90 -14.07
C TYR A 143 -15.67 31.35 -13.88
N ASN A 144 -14.87 31.32 -14.95
CA ASN A 144 -13.43 31.06 -14.86
C ASN A 144 -12.68 32.28 -14.28
N SER A 145 -11.39 32.13 -13.98
CA SER A 145 -10.47 33.22 -13.59
C SER A 145 -10.52 34.43 -14.53
N ASP A 146 -10.82 34.19 -15.80
CA ASP A 146 -10.84 35.22 -16.85
C ASP A 146 -12.24 35.85 -17.01
N GLY A 147 -13.18 35.60 -16.09
CA GLY A 147 -14.51 36.19 -16.13
C GLY A 147 -15.39 35.69 -17.29
N LYS A 148 -15.12 34.50 -17.83
CA LYS A 148 -15.99 33.82 -18.82
C LYS A 148 -16.87 32.76 -18.17
N VAL A 149 -18.14 32.70 -18.55
CA VAL A 149 -19.09 31.68 -18.07
C VAL A 149 -18.70 30.31 -18.64
N VAL A 150 -18.52 29.32 -17.76
CA VAL A 150 -18.21 27.94 -18.16
C VAL A 150 -19.28 26.99 -17.67
N PHE A 151 -19.81 26.20 -18.60
CA PHE A 151 -20.84 25.18 -18.34
C PHE A 151 -20.22 23.88 -17.80
N SER A 152 -19.34 23.99 -16.80
CA SER A 152 -18.76 22.85 -16.09
C SER A 152 -19.55 22.59 -14.82
N LYS A 153 -19.85 21.31 -14.51
CA LYS A 153 -20.45 20.92 -13.22
C LYS A 153 -19.49 21.04 -12.03
N PHE A 154 -18.24 21.39 -12.27
CA PHE A 154 -17.21 21.60 -11.26
C PHE A 154 -16.85 23.08 -11.23
N ASP A 155 -17.07 23.69 -10.07
CA ASP A 155 -16.66 25.07 -9.78
C ASP A 155 -15.27 25.04 -9.13
N PHE A 156 -14.29 25.66 -9.78
CA PHE A 156 -12.93 25.78 -9.26
C PHE A 156 -12.70 27.11 -8.52
N SER A 157 -13.69 28.00 -8.50
CA SER A 157 -13.60 29.31 -7.85
C SER A 157 -13.49 29.19 -6.32
N GLU A 158 -14.06 28.12 -5.76
CA GLU A 158 -13.94 27.81 -4.33
C GLU A 158 -12.52 27.37 -3.91
N LEU A 159 -11.66 26.97 -4.86
CA LEU A 159 -10.30 26.51 -4.54
C LEU A 159 -9.33 27.67 -4.28
N ASN A 160 -9.57 28.84 -4.86
CA ASN A 160 -8.60 29.94 -4.88
C ASN A 160 -8.92 31.07 -3.87
N GLY A 161 -10.12 31.12 -3.30
CA GLY A 161 -10.57 32.27 -2.51
C GLY A 161 -10.75 32.03 -1.01
N ASN A 162 -11.28 30.88 -0.60
CA ASN A 162 -11.61 30.67 0.80
C ASN A 162 -11.49 29.18 1.14
N LYS A 163 -10.49 28.82 1.95
CA LYS A 163 -10.53 27.55 2.69
C LYS A 163 -11.83 27.57 3.48
N ILE A 164 -12.82 26.82 3.03
CA ILE A 164 -14.02 26.49 3.78
C ILE A 164 -13.54 25.73 5.03
N GLN A 165 -13.26 26.48 6.10
CA GLN A 165 -13.00 25.97 7.45
C GLN A 165 -14.33 25.65 8.13
N ASN A 166 -15.22 24.91 7.45
CA ASN A 166 -16.46 24.48 8.05
C ASN A 166 -16.22 23.13 8.74
N GLY A 167 -15.84 23.23 10.01
CA GLY A 167 -15.58 22.12 10.93
C GLY A 167 -14.24 22.33 11.67
N PRO A 168 -14.05 21.77 12.89
CA PRO A 168 -12.75 21.77 13.55
C PRO A 168 -11.79 21.02 12.62
N THR A 169 -11.04 21.78 11.82
CA THR A 169 -10.04 21.20 10.94
C THR A 169 -9.05 20.53 11.87
N LYS A 170 -9.06 19.19 11.86
CA LYS A 170 -8.04 18.40 12.52
C LYS A 170 -6.73 18.89 11.95
N LYS A 171 -6.04 19.80 12.66
CA LYS A 171 -4.70 20.27 12.30
C LYS A 171 -3.88 19.00 12.21
N THR A 172 -3.66 18.52 10.99
CA THR A 172 -2.93 17.28 10.76
C THR A 172 -1.50 17.61 11.12
N LEU A 173 -1.13 17.30 12.37
CA LEU A 173 0.18 17.59 12.88
C LEU A 173 1.19 16.82 12.02
N ASP A 174 2.08 17.54 11.34
CA ASP A 174 3.14 16.93 10.56
C ASP A 174 4.03 16.09 11.49
N PRO A 175 4.18 14.77 11.27
CA PRO A 175 5.00 13.91 12.12
C PRO A 175 6.44 14.37 12.27
N LYS A 176 7.02 15.04 11.26
CA LYS A 176 8.38 15.60 11.33
C LYS A 176 8.42 16.80 12.28
N ALA A 177 7.44 17.70 12.18
CA ALA A 177 7.31 18.84 13.07
C ALA A 177 7.04 18.40 14.53
N ALA A 178 6.20 17.38 14.73
CA ALA A 178 5.96 16.79 16.06
C ALA A 178 7.25 16.22 16.68
N LEU A 179 8.03 15.46 15.89
CA LEU A 179 9.31 14.92 16.33
C LEU A 179 10.30 16.04 16.73
N LYS A 180 10.39 17.09 15.92
CA LYS A 180 11.25 18.26 16.20
C LYS A 180 10.83 18.98 17.49
N LYS A 181 9.52 19.10 17.73
CA LYS A 181 9.00 19.69 18.99
C LYS A 181 9.46 18.90 20.20
N ILE A 182 9.28 17.57 20.18
CA ILE A 182 9.72 16.68 21.27
C ILE A 182 11.22 16.79 21.50
N GLN A 183 12.02 16.78 20.43
CA GLN A 183 13.47 16.94 20.52
C GLN A 183 13.85 18.28 21.16
N SER A 184 13.28 19.38 20.68
CA SER A 184 13.54 20.71 21.26
C SER A 184 13.08 20.84 22.71
N GLN A 185 12.02 20.14 23.13
CA GLN A 185 11.60 20.09 24.52
C GLN A 185 12.59 19.31 25.37
N LYS A 186 13.07 18.15 24.91
CA LYS A 186 14.10 17.36 25.59
C LYS A 186 15.41 18.15 25.73
N GLU A 187 15.86 18.81 24.67
CA GLU A 187 17.06 19.66 24.69
C GLU A 187 16.91 20.80 25.71
N LYS A 188 15.75 21.46 25.77
CA LYS A 188 15.47 22.50 26.78
C LYS A 188 15.54 21.94 28.20
N LEU A 189 14.92 20.79 28.46
CA LEU A 189 14.96 20.15 29.78
C LEU A 189 16.39 19.73 30.14
N GLN A 190 17.16 19.19 29.20
CA GLN A 190 18.58 18.85 29.40
C GLN A 190 19.40 20.10 29.74
N SER A 191 19.24 21.19 28.99
CA SER A 191 19.95 22.45 29.25
C SER A 191 19.62 23.06 30.63
N LEU A 192 18.41 22.83 31.15
CA LEU A 192 18.00 23.25 32.49
C LEU A 192 18.58 22.35 33.59
N LYS A 193 18.69 21.04 33.33
CA LYS A 193 19.39 20.08 34.21
C LYS A 193 20.88 20.44 34.33
N GLU A 194 21.54 20.73 33.22
CA GLU A 194 22.96 21.14 33.18
C GLU A 194 23.23 22.44 33.94
N LYS A 195 22.27 23.38 33.92
CA LYS A 195 22.33 24.64 34.69
C LYS A 195 22.04 24.48 36.19
N GLY A 196 21.94 23.25 36.69
CA GLY A 196 21.71 22.94 38.11
C GLY A 196 20.27 23.17 38.59
N LYS A 197 19.31 23.45 37.70
CA LYS A 197 17.90 23.72 38.05
C LYS A 197 17.06 22.44 38.06
N GLY A 198 17.52 21.41 38.79
CA GLY A 198 16.89 20.08 38.80
C GLY A 198 15.44 20.07 39.29
N GLU A 199 15.11 20.85 40.31
CA GLU A 199 13.75 20.95 40.88
C GLU A 199 12.75 21.51 39.86
N ARG A 200 13.09 22.63 39.22
CA ARG A 200 12.27 23.21 38.14
C ARG A 200 12.02 22.24 36.99
N VAL A 201 12.97 21.35 36.70
CA VAL A 201 12.77 20.37 35.64
C VAL A 201 11.73 19.32 36.03
N LYS A 202 11.73 18.88 37.29
CA LYS A 202 10.69 17.97 37.81
C LYS A 202 9.31 18.63 37.76
N GLU A 203 9.19 19.88 38.19
CA GLU A 203 7.95 20.66 38.11
C GLU A 203 7.43 20.75 36.66
N ILE A 204 8.31 21.03 35.68
CA ILE A 204 7.93 21.11 34.27
C ILE A 204 7.53 19.73 33.72
N GLU A 205 8.24 18.66 34.10
CA GLU A 205 7.90 17.29 33.70
C GLU A 205 6.51 16.89 34.26
N GLU A 206 6.23 17.19 35.52
CA GLU A 206 4.93 16.98 36.16
C GLU A 206 3.82 17.80 35.51
N GLU A 207 4.05 19.10 35.29
CA GLU A 207 3.09 19.98 34.61
C GLU A 207 2.76 19.45 33.20
N ASN A 208 3.75 18.95 32.46
CA ASN A 208 3.53 18.37 31.14
C ASN A 208 2.70 17.06 31.21
N VAL A 209 2.94 16.21 32.21
CA VAL A 209 2.16 14.99 32.43
C VAL A 209 0.70 15.33 32.74
N TRP A 210 0.46 16.29 33.63
CA TRP A 210 -0.89 16.75 33.98
C TRP A 210 -1.61 17.40 32.80
N LYS A 211 -0.93 18.28 32.04
CA LYS A 211 -1.48 18.84 30.80
C LYS A 211 -1.84 17.75 29.79
N ALA A 212 -1.00 16.73 29.63
CA ALA A 212 -1.29 15.61 28.74
C ALA A 212 -2.48 14.78 29.22
N ALA A 213 -2.66 14.59 30.53
CA ALA A 213 -3.81 13.92 31.11
C ALA A 213 -5.11 14.72 30.89
N ILE A 214 -5.09 16.03 31.15
CA ILE A 214 -6.24 16.92 30.91
C ILE A 214 -6.66 16.91 29.44
N ASN A 215 -5.70 17.03 28.51
CA ASN A 215 -5.98 16.97 27.08
C ASN A 215 -6.61 15.62 26.66
N LYS A 216 -6.17 14.51 27.26
CA LYS A 216 -6.77 13.20 27.01
C LYS A 216 -8.21 13.13 27.53
N LEU A 217 -8.49 13.71 28.71
CA LEU A 217 -9.84 13.78 29.29
C LEU A 217 -10.78 14.64 28.43
N GLU A 218 -10.28 15.75 27.88
CA GLU A 218 -11.01 16.60 26.91
C GLU A 218 -11.30 15.86 25.58
N GLY A 219 -10.67 14.70 25.34
CA GLY A 219 -10.81 13.92 24.12
C GLY A 219 -9.83 14.30 23.00
N VAL A 220 -8.83 15.14 23.32
CA VAL A 220 -7.75 15.49 22.38
C VAL A 220 -6.76 14.33 22.29
N LYS A 221 -6.52 13.87 21.05
CA LYS A 221 -5.56 12.78 20.78
C LYS A 221 -4.12 13.28 20.84
N VAL A 222 -3.48 13.13 22.00
CA VAL A 222 -2.06 13.42 22.23
C VAL A 222 -1.18 12.38 21.50
N LYS A 223 -0.28 12.82 20.61
CA LYS A 223 0.54 11.94 19.73
C LYS A 223 2.04 12.22 19.88
N ASP A 224 2.54 12.10 21.10
CA ASP A 224 3.89 12.54 21.45
C ASP A 224 4.92 11.39 21.60
N ASP A 225 4.58 10.18 21.15
CA ASP A 225 5.50 9.04 21.16
C ASP A 225 6.57 9.15 20.05
N GLU A 226 7.82 9.33 20.46
CA GLU A 226 8.98 9.47 19.57
C GLU A 226 9.19 8.27 18.64
N ALA A 227 9.02 7.05 19.15
CA ALA A 227 9.25 5.83 18.37
C ALA A 227 8.18 5.66 17.29
N LEU A 228 6.92 5.94 17.61
CA LEU A 228 5.82 5.91 16.65
C LEU A 228 5.94 7.04 15.62
N LEU A 229 6.35 8.24 16.02
CA LEU A 229 6.59 9.35 15.10
C LEU A 229 7.71 9.02 14.11
N LYS A 230 8.85 8.48 14.57
CA LYS A 230 9.94 8.01 13.70
C LYS A 230 9.46 6.94 12.70
N LYS A 231 8.68 5.96 13.16
CA LYS A 231 8.08 4.93 12.28
C LYS A 231 7.15 5.55 11.24
N THR A 232 6.33 6.51 11.64
CA THR A 232 5.39 7.21 10.75
C THR A 232 6.13 8.00 9.68
N VAL A 233 7.19 8.74 10.05
CA VAL A 233 8.05 9.44 9.12
C VAL A 233 8.66 8.48 8.09
N LYS A 234 9.22 7.34 8.56
CA LYS A 234 9.77 6.31 7.66
C LYS A 234 8.73 5.76 6.68
N LYS A 235 7.50 5.49 7.14
CA LYS A 235 6.38 5.03 6.29
C LYS A 235 6.02 6.06 5.22
N ILE A 236 5.95 7.34 5.59
CA ILE A 236 5.65 8.44 4.66
C ILE A 236 6.77 8.55 3.61
N ASP A 237 8.02 8.55 4.04
CA ASP A 237 9.16 8.65 3.12
C ASP A 237 9.26 7.42 2.19
N ALA A 238 8.98 6.21 2.69
CA ALA A 238 8.88 5.01 1.86
C ALA A 238 7.75 5.10 0.82
N LYS A 239 6.58 5.62 1.21
CA LYS A 239 5.46 5.85 0.29
C LYS A 239 5.85 6.84 -0.80
N LYS A 240 6.52 7.95 -0.44
CA LYS A 240 7.03 8.95 -1.39
C LYS A 240 8.05 8.34 -2.36
N LYS A 241 9.01 7.56 -1.86
CA LYS A 241 9.97 6.84 -2.72
C LYS A 241 9.27 5.88 -3.68
N SER A 242 8.29 5.12 -3.22
CA SER A 242 7.49 4.24 -4.08
C SER A 242 6.71 5.04 -5.13
N THR A 243 6.17 6.21 -4.80
CA THR A 243 5.43 7.01 -5.77
C THR A 243 6.37 7.57 -6.83
N VAL A 244 7.52 8.12 -6.43
CA VAL A 244 8.54 8.64 -7.37
C VAL A 244 8.96 7.55 -8.35
N ARG A 245 9.39 6.38 -7.86
CA ARG A 245 9.77 5.24 -8.73
C ARG A 245 8.67 4.82 -9.72
N LYS A 246 7.40 4.90 -9.32
CA LYS A 246 6.27 4.56 -10.21
C LYS A 246 6.06 5.62 -11.28
N TRP A 247 6.31 6.88 -10.96
CA TRP A 247 6.25 7.98 -11.92
C TRP A 247 7.42 7.90 -12.91
N ASP A 248 8.64 7.71 -12.42
CA ASP A 248 9.83 7.54 -13.28
C ASP A 248 9.62 6.39 -14.26
N LYS A 249 9.18 5.22 -13.77
CA LYS A 249 8.86 4.08 -14.63
C LYS A 249 7.82 4.40 -15.70
N ARG A 250 6.80 5.21 -15.39
CA ARG A 250 5.77 5.58 -16.38
C ARG A 250 6.35 6.47 -17.47
N VAL A 251 7.24 7.40 -17.10
CA VAL A 251 7.94 8.26 -18.05
C VAL A 251 8.84 7.42 -18.95
N ASP A 252 9.65 6.52 -18.38
CA ASP A 252 10.50 5.60 -19.13
C ASP A 252 9.69 4.70 -20.09
N ASP A 253 8.57 4.16 -19.62
CA ASP A 253 7.70 3.31 -20.44
C ASP A 253 7.05 4.11 -21.58
N GLU A 254 6.71 5.38 -21.36
CA GLU A 254 6.18 6.27 -22.39
C GLU A 254 7.25 6.61 -23.45
N GLU A 255 8.47 6.93 -23.02
CA GLU A 255 9.60 7.20 -23.90
C GLU A 255 9.96 5.98 -24.76
N LYS A 256 10.09 4.80 -24.13
CA LYS A 256 10.28 3.53 -24.86
C LYS A 256 9.19 3.27 -25.87
N ARG A 257 7.93 3.61 -25.56
CA ARG A 257 6.82 3.46 -26.51
C ARG A 257 6.98 4.41 -27.70
N LYS A 258 7.32 5.68 -27.46
CA LYS A 258 7.59 6.67 -28.52
C LYS A 258 8.74 6.20 -29.42
N ASP A 259 9.83 5.75 -28.83
CA ASP A 259 11.00 5.23 -29.55
C ASP A 259 10.69 3.98 -30.35
N ALA A 260 9.94 3.03 -29.78
CA ALA A 260 9.54 1.82 -30.50
C ALA A 260 8.67 2.15 -31.72
N HIS A 261 7.75 3.09 -31.60
CA HIS A 261 6.95 3.57 -32.75
C HIS A 261 7.82 4.24 -33.80
N GLN A 262 8.76 5.09 -33.38
CA GLN A 262 9.65 5.78 -34.31
C GLN A 262 10.59 4.80 -35.01
N LYS A 263 11.21 3.87 -34.28
CA LYS A 263 12.05 2.78 -34.83
C LYS A 263 11.28 1.97 -35.87
N LYS A 264 10.07 1.50 -35.54
CA LYS A 264 9.20 0.77 -36.48
C LYS A 264 8.88 1.59 -37.74
N ARG A 265 8.65 2.90 -37.60
CA ARG A 265 8.45 3.80 -38.75
C ARG A 265 9.70 3.89 -39.62
N THR A 266 10.88 4.09 -39.01
CA THR A 266 12.14 4.18 -39.75
C THR A 266 12.46 2.88 -40.48
N GLU A 267 12.27 1.73 -39.84
CA GLU A 267 12.46 0.40 -40.43
C GLU A 267 11.52 0.18 -41.63
N ASN A 268 10.23 0.52 -41.48
CA ASN A 268 9.26 0.41 -42.57
C ASN A 268 9.62 1.33 -43.75
N ILE A 269 10.08 2.55 -43.50
CA ILE A 269 10.53 3.46 -44.55
C ILE A 269 11.78 2.91 -45.25
N GLN A 270 12.76 2.41 -44.50
CA GLN A 270 13.96 1.78 -45.06
C GLN A 270 13.61 0.55 -45.89
N LYS A 271 12.71 -0.31 -45.40
CA LYS A 271 12.21 -1.48 -46.14
C LYS A 271 11.56 -1.06 -47.46
N ARG A 272 10.67 -0.06 -47.45
CA ARG A 272 10.07 0.49 -48.68
C ARG A 272 11.10 1.07 -49.64
N LYS A 273 12.15 1.74 -49.14
CA LYS A 273 13.25 2.26 -49.97
C LYS A 273 14.04 1.11 -50.62
N LYS A 274 14.37 0.06 -49.85
CA LYS A 274 15.04 -1.15 -50.35
C LYS A 274 14.19 -1.87 -51.40
N GLU A 275 12.93 -2.16 -51.10
CA GLU A 275 11.99 -2.79 -52.06
C GLU A 275 11.85 -2.01 -53.38
N LYS A 276 11.84 -0.67 -53.32
CA LYS A 276 11.84 0.16 -54.54
C LYS A 276 13.13 0.01 -55.36
N LYS A 277 14.29 -0.05 -54.71
CA LYS A 277 15.58 -0.31 -55.37
C LYS A 277 15.60 -1.71 -55.97
N ASP A 278 15.21 -2.72 -55.21
CA ASP A 278 15.16 -4.12 -55.65
C ASP A 278 14.21 -4.31 -56.83
N LYS A 279 13.03 -3.66 -56.81
CA LYS A 279 12.10 -3.66 -57.95
C LYS A 279 12.70 -3.02 -59.20
N LYS A 280 13.48 -1.95 -59.07
CA LYS A 280 14.19 -1.33 -60.21
C LYS A 280 15.27 -2.26 -60.76
N ILE A 281 16.06 -2.89 -59.89
CA ILE A 281 17.10 -3.86 -60.26
C ILE A 281 16.47 -5.05 -60.99
N LYS A 282 15.43 -5.68 -60.41
CA LYS A 282 14.69 -6.80 -61.03
C LYS A 282 14.13 -6.44 -62.41
N LYS A 283 13.61 -5.21 -62.60
CA LYS A 283 13.14 -4.73 -63.90
C LYS A 283 14.28 -4.53 -64.91
N ALA A 284 15.45 -4.06 -64.48
CA ALA A 284 16.62 -3.90 -65.34
C ALA A 284 17.18 -5.25 -65.80
N VAL A 285 17.31 -6.20 -64.88
CA VAL A 285 17.72 -7.59 -65.15
C VAL A 285 16.75 -8.26 -66.13
N LYS A 286 15.43 -8.15 -65.92
CA LYS A 286 14.42 -8.70 -66.86
C LYS A 286 14.53 -8.11 -68.27
N ARG A 287 15.07 -6.90 -68.42
CA ARG A 287 15.32 -6.25 -69.72
C ARG A 287 16.73 -6.51 -70.28
N GLY A 288 17.48 -7.44 -69.70
CA GLY A 288 18.83 -7.81 -70.17
C GLY A 288 19.91 -6.76 -69.89
N ARG A 289 19.64 -5.73 -69.08
CA ARG A 289 20.65 -4.73 -68.70
C ARG A 289 21.46 -5.25 -67.51
N ALA A 290 22.78 -5.39 -67.69
CA ALA A 290 23.71 -5.70 -66.61
C ALA A 290 23.70 -4.56 -65.56
N VAL A 291 23.54 -4.91 -64.29
CA VAL A 291 23.56 -3.94 -63.17
C VAL A 291 24.91 -4.11 -62.45
N PRO A 292 25.87 -3.17 -62.60
CA PRO A 292 27.15 -3.27 -61.93
C PRO A 292 26.99 -3.21 -60.40
N GLY A 293 27.63 -4.13 -59.68
CA GLY A 293 27.61 -4.19 -58.21
C GLY A 293 26.43 -4.96 -57.59
N PHE A 294 25.68 -5.73 -58.38
CA PHE A 294 24.67 -6.69 -57.90
C PHE A 294 24.93 -8.07 -58.56
N THR A 295 26.00 -8.72 -58.12
CA THR A 295 26.30 -10.15 -58.28
C THR A 295 26.80 -10.67 -56.95
#